data_AF-A0A2A5VAD4-F1
#
_entry.id   AF-A0A2A5VAD4-F1
#
_cell.length_a   1.000
_cell.length_b   1.000
_cell.length_c   1.000
_cell.angle_alpha   90.00
_cell.angle_beta   90.00
_cell.angle_gamma   90.00
#
_symmetry.space_group_name_H-M   'P 1'
#
loop_
_entity.id
_entity.type
_entity.pdbx_description
1 polymer ?
#
loop_
_entity_poly.entity_id
_entity_poly.type
_entity_poly.pdbx_seq_one_letter_code
_entity_poly.pdbx_strand_id
1 'polypeptide(L)'
;MLSLKDQKKIKSKFNNIYKDTNIPKDINLFCEEVYKIIHTFNKSNKKRKIEISEKTSVVICYGDSLIENNKKNLIQVFQKFFKKKLSKFFNTVHYLPFYPSSSDSGFAVKDHYKIDQRLGNWSDINKFSKTTNVMADIVINHSSARGLWFKNFLKEKSPGKNYFLTVDKKFNSSKVIRPRDHKLLKKIGIFKKEDYLWRTFSPDQIDLNFKNPAVLLRFIKIMINLMNHGVRIFRLDAIAYLWKQSGTKCINLKQTHEIIKLLRLISSFLNVSTVIVTETNLPEKENLSYFGNKDEANWIYNFSLPPLLINAFLFENSSSLNLWSKKLPSTKIGNSYLNFIASHDGIGMRPAEGILNANSIKNLLKRLKKNGARFSHRKIQNKTKKVYEANITVFNALQKSDNDPTGKYFFERYVSAHAIMVAFEGIPAIYFNSLFGTSNDEAKYIISENNRDLNRYKWNSNNLITKLKNNKSKQHLFYKSITNLLEIRRNQKAFHPNASRSHIDLGPKVFCFKRTSLDKKQTILCVSNLTSKSQYINLNKKYLYWKNLIDLNQKLYNNNTIKIKPYQTLWLSNMCD
;
A
#
# COMPACT_ATOMS: atom_id res chain seq x y z
N MET A 1 -20.71 26.88 -10.38
CA MET A 1 -21.30 26.25 -9.17
C MET A 1 -21.71 24.81 -9.53
N LEU A 2 -21.96 23.94 -8.54
CA LEU A 2 -22.46 22.58 -8.81
C LEU A 2 -23.89 22.62 -9.34
N SER A 3 -24.22 21.75 -10.29
CA SER A 3 -25.60 21.59 -10.77
C SER A 3 -26.51 21.02 -9.67
N LEU A 4 -27.82 21.30 -9.72
CA LEU A 4 -28.80 20.71 -8.80
C LEU A 4 -28.77 19.18 -8.84
N LYS A 5 -28.52 18.58 -10.02
CA LYS A 5 -28.37 17.12 -10.18
C LYS A 5 -27.18 16.58 -9.38
N ASP A 6 -26.06 17.28 -9.38
CA ASP A 6 -24.86 16.87 -8.65
C ASP A 6 -24.98 17.08 -7.14
N GLN A 7 -25.63 18.17 -6.73
CA GLN A 7 -26.00 18.39 -5.33
C GLN A 7 -26.87 17.23 -4.79
N LYS A 8 -27.89 16.81 -5.54
CA LYS A 8 -28.73 15.64 -5.20
C LYS A 8 -27.93 14.35 -5.04
N LYS A 9 -26.90 14.10 -5.87
CA LYS A 9 -26.02 12.92 -5.74
C LYS A 9 -25.25 12.91 -4.41
N ILE A 10 -24.66 14.05 -4.03
CA ILE A 10 -23.94 14.17 -2.75
C ILE A 10 -24.89 13.92 -1.58
N LYS A 11 -26.07 14.56 -1.60
CA LYS A 11 -27.10 14.37 -0.56
C LYS A 11 -27.55 12.92 -0.44
N SER A 12 -27.77 12.23 -1.56
CA SER A 12 -28.10 10.80 -1.57
C SER A 12 -27.02 9.94 -0.90
N LYS A 13 -25.73 10.22 -1.14
CA LYS A 13 -24.62 9.51 -0.48
C LYS A 13 -24.60 9.73 1.02
N PHE A 14 -24.79 10.97 1.50
CA PHE A 14 -24.93 11.22 2.93
C PHE A 14 -26.11 10.45 3.53
N ASN A 15 -27.28 10.50 2.89
CA ASN A 15 -28.45 9.74 3.36
C ASN A 15 -28.17 8.24 3.46
N ASN A 16 -27.47 7.65 2.48
CA ASN A 16 -27.12 6.23 2.52
C ASN A 16 -26.16 5.86 3.66
N ILE A 17 -25.22 6.74 4.01
CA ILE A 17 -24.27 6.52 5.12
C ILE A 17 -25.02 6.54 6.47
N TYR A 18 -25.94 7.49 6.64
CA TYR A 18 -26.55 7.81 7.94
C TYR A 18 -28.00 7.31 8.10
N LYS A 19 -28.55 6.57 7.13
CA LYS A 19 -29.95 6.07 7.12
C LYS A 19 -30.37 5.40 8.42
N ASP A 20 -29.50 4.55 8.98
CA ASP A 20 -29.80 3.72 10.15
C ASP A 20 -29.26 4.33 11.45
N THR A 21 -29.00 5.64 11.46
CA THR A 21 -28.55 6.36 12.66
C THR A 21 -29.69 7.22 13.20
N ASN A 22 -29.84 7.28 14.52
CA ASN A 22 -30.77 8.18 15.21
C ASN A 22 -30.30 9.64 15.14
N ILE A 23 -29.82 10.08 13.97
CA ILE A 23 -29.33 11.44 13.72
C ILE A 23 -30.30 12.11 12.73
N PRO A 24 -31.41 12.72 13.20
CA PRO A 24 -32.23 13.55 12.36
C PRO A 24 -31.76 15.01 12.42
N LYS A 25 -31.44 15.58 11.24
CA LYS A 25 -31.88 16.91 10.72
C LYS A 25 -30.86 17.84 10.07
N ASP A 26 -29.53 17.65 10.16
CA ASP A 26 -28.58 18.59 9.53
C ASP A 26 -27.73 18.04 8.38
N ILE A 27 -28.12 16.93 7.75
CA ILE A 27 -27.45 16.44 6.52
C ILE A 27 -27.37 17.54 5.45
N ASN A 28 -28.39 18.39 5.36
CA ASN A 28 -28.39 19.54 4.45
C ASN A 28 -27.25 20.51 4.76
N LEU A 29 -27.01 20.85 6.04
CA LEU A 29 -25.90 21.74 6.42
C LEU A 29 -24.54 21.14 6.04
N PHE A 30 -24.33 19.84 6.25
CA PHE A 30 -23.10 19.17 5.83
C PHE A 30 -22.94 19.16 4.30
N CYS A 31 -24.03 18.99 3.56
CA CYS A 31 -24.02 19.08 2.10
C CYS A 31 -23.66 20.49 1.63
N GLU A 32 -24.26 21.53 2.21
CA GLU A 32 -23.95 22.94 1.90
C GLU A 32 -22.47 23.26 2.16
N GLU A 33 -21.92 22.80 3.27
CA GLU A 33 -20.48 22.93 3.55
C GLU A 33 -19.62 22.24 2.48
N VAL A 34 -20.01 21.05 2.01
CA VAL A 34 -19.31 20.36 0.91
C VAL A 34 -19.42 21.15 -0.41
N TYR A 35 -20.58 21.74 -0.71
CA TYR A 35 -20.76 22.56 -1.91
C TYR A 35 -19.87 23.80 -1.88
N LYS A 36 -19.81 24.49 -0.73
CA LYS A 36 -18.90 25.63 -0.51
C LYS A 36 -17.44 25.21 -0.67
N ILE A 37 -17.03 24.08 -0.09
CA ILE A 37 -15.67 23.53 -0.24
C ILE A 37 -15.32 23.33 -1.71
N ILE A 38 -16.19 22.67 -2.49
CA ILE A 38 -15.96 22.41 -3.92
C ILE A 38 -15.88 23.73 -4.69
N HIS A 39 -16.79 24.66 -4.43
CA HIS A 39 -16.81 25.96 -5.10
C HIS A 39 -15.53 26.76 -4.83
N THR A 40 -15.16 26.93 -3.55
CA THR A 40 -13.96 27.67 -3.14
C THR A 40 -12.70 27.02 -3.70
N PHE A 41 -12.59 25.68 -3.62
CA PHE A 41 -11.43 24.98 -4.16
C PHE A 41 -11.29 25.19 -5.67
N ASN A 42 -12.39 25.08 -6.43
CA ASN A 42 -12.37 25.25 -7.88
C ASN A 42 -12.12 26.69 -8.31
N LYS A 43 -12.58 27.68 -7.54
CA LYS A 43 -12.29 29.10 -7.79
C LYS A 43 -10.79 29.38 -7.69
N SER A 44 -10.11 28.76 -6.73
CA SER A 44 -8.67 28.99 -6.48
C SER A 44 -7.74 28.07 -7.26
N ASN A 45 -8.24 27.04 -7.93
CA ASN A 45 -7.39 26.03 -8.59
C ASN A 45 -7.78 25.81 -10.06
N LYS A 46 -6.77 25.90 -10.94
CA LYS A 46 -6.91 25.55 -12.36
C LYS A 46 -7.07 24.04 -12.56
N LYS A 47 -7.67 23.65 -13.68
CA LYS A 47 -7.82 22.25 -14.06
C LYS A 47 -6.44 21.58 -14.19
N ARG A 48 -6.25 20.45 -13.51
CA ARG A 48 -5.01 19.66 -13.57
C ARG A 48 -5.34 18.17 -13.53
N LYS A 49 -4.82 17.40 -14.50
CA LYS A 49 -4.99 15.95 -14.56
C LYS A 49 -3.76 15.23 -14.00
N ILE A 50 -3.96 13.99 -13.56
CA ILE A 50 -2.88 13.05 -13.25
C ILE A 50 -2.82 12.05 -14.40
N GLU A 51 -1.65 11.90 -15.01
CA GLU A 51 -1.42 10.90 -16.05
C GLU A 51 -0.96 9.59 -15.43
N ILE A 52 -1.66 8.50 -15.75
CA ILE A 52 -1.30 7.14 -15.34
C ILE A 52 -0.94 6.37 -16.61
N SER A 53 0.28 5.81 -16.65
CA SER A 53 0.79 5.06 -17.80
C SER A 53 1.79 3.98 -17.36
N GLU A 54 2.42 3.30 -18.31
CA GLU A 54 3.56 2.38 -18.05
C GLU A 54 4.69 3.07 -17.27
N LYS A 55 4.75 4.41 -17.35
CA LYS A 55 5.70 5.27 -16.63
C LYS A 55 5.33 5.50 -15.16
N THR A 56 4.15 5.07 -14.71
CA THR A 56 3.72 5.26 -13.32
C THR A 56 4.29 4.18 -12.42
N SER A 57 5.05 4.62 -11.42
CA SER A 57 5.67 3.80 -10.38
C SER A 57 5.80 4.62 -9.10
N VAL A 58 5.68 3.95 -7.96
CA VAL A 58 5.66 4.56 -6.63
C VAL A 58 6.89 4.12 -5.83
N VAL A 59 7.57 5.07 -5.20
CA VAL A 59 8.49 4.76 -4.09
C VAL A 59 7.81 5.09 -2.78
N ILE A 60 7.75 4.13 -1.86
CA ILE A 60 7.18 4.29 -0.51
C ILE A 60 8.32 4.55 0.46
N CYS A 61 8.24 5.65 1.22
CA CYS A 61 9.29 6.06 2.15
C CYS A 61 8.72 6.78 3.37
N TYR A 62 9.46 6.77 4.47
CA TYR A 62 9.28 7.75 5.53
C TYR A 62 9.96 9.07 5.14
N GLY A 63 9.45 10.19 5.65
CA GLY A 63 10.10 11.49 5.45
C GLY A 63 11.55 11.54 5.98
N ASP A 64 11.91 10.62 6.87
CA ASP A 64 13.24 10.44 7.44
C ASP A 64 13.91 9.10 7.07
N SER A 65 13.49 8.46 5.98
CA SER A 65 14.19 7.28 5.44
C SER A 65 15.66 7.57 5.10
N LEU A 66 15.99 8.85 4.84
CA LEU A 66 17.35 9.35 4.72
C LEU A 66 17.61 10.43 5.77
N ILE A 67 18.75 10.32 6.45
CA ILE A 67 19.20 11.26 7.46
C ILE A 67 20.58 11.82 7.12
N GLU A 68 20.82 13.07 7.50
CA GLU A 68 22.14 13.70 7.52
C GLU A 68 22.36 14.22 8.94
N ASN A 69 23.56 14.01 9.49
CA ASN A 69 23.89 14.45 10.83
C ASN A 69 23.65 15.97 10.95
N ASN A 70 23.02 16.38 12.05
CA ASN A 70 22.74 17.79 12.39
C ASN A 70 21.78 18.55 11.45
N LYS A 71 21.14 17.90 10.46
CA LYS A 71 20.09 18.54 9.66
C LYS A 71 18.71 18.39 10.28
N LYS A 72 18.07 19.55 10.48
CA LYS A 72 16.61 19.67 10.58
C LYS A 72 16.03 19.63 9.16
N ASN A 73 14.77 19.22 9.00
CA ASN A 73 14.08 19.08 7.70
C ASN A 73 14.55 17.86 6.86
N LEU A 74 14.26 16.67 7.39
CA LEU A 74 14.69 15.39 6.79
C LEU A 74 14.03 15.09 5.43
N ILE A 75 12.85 15.64 5.16
CA ILE A 75 12.18 15.47 3.85
C ILE A 75 13.05 16.05 2.73
N GLN A 76 13.69 17.21 2.93
CA GLN A 76 14.55 17.78 1.90
C GLN A 76 15.77 16.91 1.59
N VAL A 77 16.30 16.18 2.58
CA VAL A 77 17.40 15.22 2.36
C VAL A 77 16.94 14.14 1.39
N PHE A 78 15.77 13.55 1.65
CA PHE A 78 15.16 12.58 0.74
C PHE A 78 14.88 13.17 -0.64
N GLN A 79 14.29 14.36 -0.73
CA GLN A 79 13.95 15.00 -2.00
C GLN A 79 15.19 15.25 -2.88
N LYS A 80 16.31 15.69 -2.29
CA LYS A 80 17.59 15.87 -2.99
C LYS A 80 18.11 14.54 -3.54
N PHE A 81 18.09 13.49 -2.72
CA PHE A 81 18.46 12.14 -3.15
C PHE A 81 17.54 11.64 -4.27
N PHE A 82 16.22 11.80 -4.11
CA PHE A 82 15.21 11.39 -5.09
C PHE A 82 15.45 12.06 -6.43
N LYS A 83 15.64 13.40 -6.45
CA LYS A 83 15.90 14.14 -7.69
C LYS A 83 17.13 13.61 -8.42
N LYS A 84 18.20 13.26 -7.69
CA LYS A 84 19.47 12.81 -8.27
C LYS A 84 19.49 11.32 -8.66
N LYS A 85 18.78 10.47 -7.94
CA LYS A 85 18.93 9.01 -8.03
C LYS A 85 17.66 8.25 -8.41
N LEU A 86 16.46 8.82 -8.24
CA LEU A 86 15.21 8.07 -8.35
C LEU A 86 14.21 8.67 -9.35
N SER A 87 14.27 9.98 -9.61
CA SER A 87 13.33 10.71 -10.48
C SER A 87 13.19 10.15 -11.90
N LYS A 88 14.25 9.52 -12.44
CA LYS A 88 14.22 8.83 -13.74
C LYS A 88 13.29 7.60 -13.73
N PHE A 89 13.18 6.92 -12.59
CA PHE A 89 12.50 5.63 -12.47
C PHE A 89 11.11 5.75 -11.81
N PHE A 90 10.91 6.77 -10.98
CA PHE A 90 9.69 7.03 -10.21
C PHE A 90 9.11 8.40 -10.53
N ASN A 91 7.80 8.44 -10.80
CA ASN A 91 7.05 9.70 -10.93
C ASN A 91 6.19 10.02 -9.71
N THR A 92 6.12 9.09 -8.74
CA THR A 92 5.29 9.22 -7.54
C THR A 92 6.08 8.85 -6.30
N VAL A 93 6.01 9.70 -5.28
CA VAL A 93 6.52 9.42 -3.94
C VAL A 93 5.35 9.30 -2.98
N HIS A 94 5.26 8.17 -2.30
CA HIS A 94 4.41 8.01 -1.13
C HIS A 94 5.24 8.31 0.12
N TYR A 95 4.98 9.47 0.72
CA TYR A 95 5.46 9.77 2.06
C TYR A 95 4.48 9.16 3.06
N LEU A 96 4.99 8.20 3.83
CA LEU A 96 4.34 7.71 5.06
C LEU A 96 4.10 8.88 6.02
N PRO A 97 3.22 8.72 7.04
CA PRO A 97 2.69 9.85 7.79
C PRO A 97 3.77 10.80 8.30
N PHE A 98 3.72 12.04 7.82
CA PHE A 98 4.68 13.11 8.14
C PHE A 98 4.10 14.15 9.12
N TYR A 99 2.96 13.84 9.74
CA TYR A 99 2.30 14.68 10.73
C TYR A 99 2.96 14.53 12.11
N PRO A 100 2.81 15.51 13.01
CA PRO A 100 3.13 15.31 14.42
C PRO A 100 2.36 14.11 14.98
N SER A 101 3.07 13.19 15.64
CA SER A 101 2.48 11.95 16.15
C SER A 101 2.95 11.62 17.58
N SER A 102 2.25 10.71 18.27
CA SER A 102 2.65 10.21 19.59
C SER A 102 3.42 8.90 19.54
N SER A 103 3.15 8.06 18.56
CA SER A 103 3.65 6.68 18.46
C SER A 103 3.47 6.14 17.04
N ASP A 104 3.72 4.84 16.88
CA ASP A 104 3.54 4.06 15.65
C ASP A 104 4.16 4.70 14.41
N SER A 105 5.38 5.26 14.57
CA SER A 105 6.14 5.86 13.46
C SER A 105 5.35 6.86 12.60
N GLY A 106 4.44 7.64 13.20
CA GLY A 106 3.63 8.62 12.46
C GLY A 106 2.13 8.33 12.43
N PHE A 107 1.71 7.08 12.64
CA PHE A 107 0.30 6.68 12.51
C PHE A 107 -0.57 7.07 13.71
N ALA A 108 -0.01 7.40 14.87
CA ALA A 108 -0.79 8.03 15.95
C ALA A 108 -0.77 9.56 15.80
N VAL A 109 -1.52 10.09 14.81
CA VAL A 109 -1.52 11.51 14.42
C VAL A 109 -2.12 12.41 15.52
N LYS A 110 -1.41 13.49 15.85
CA LYS A 110 -1.86 14.54 16.80
C LYS A 110 -2.57 15.70 16.10
N ASP A 111 -2.15 16.04 14.88
CA ASP A 111 -2.67 17.16 14.09
C ASP A 111 -2.40 16.96 12.59
N HIS A 112 -3.44 16.73 11.78
CA HIS A 112 -3.33 16.55 10.32
C HIS A 112 -3.05 17.84 9.54
N TYR A 113 -3.14 19.02 10.16
CA TYR A 113 -2.90 20.32 9.49
C TYR A 113 -1.44 20.78 9.59
N LYS A 114 -0.60 20.04 10.31
CA LYS A 114 0.82 20.37 10.52
C LYS A 114 1.72 19.26 9.99
N ILE A 115 2.94 19.63 9.62
CA ILE A 115 4.05 18.69 9.39
C ILE A 115 4.88 18.59 10.68
N ASP A 116 5.39 17.40 11.00
CA ASP A 116 6.34 17.22 12.10
C ASP A 116 7.56 18.11 11.84
N GLN A 117 7.89 18.98 12.80
CA GLN A 117 8.95 19.99 12.66
C GLN A 117 10.32 19.37 12.35
N ARG A 118 10.57 18.12 12.75
CA ARG A 118 11.81 17.41 12.42
C ARG A 118 11.88 17.06 10.93
N LEU A 119 10.73 16.78 10.33
CA LEU A 119 10.60 16.36 8.94
C LEU A 119 10.62 17.54 7.97
N GLY A 120 9.95 18.65 8.28
CA GLY A 120 9.94 19.84 7.43
C GLY A 120 8.67 20.67 7.56
N ASN A 121 8.28 21.35 6.48
CA ASN A 121 7.08 22.19 6.42
C ASN A 121 6.33 22.04 5.08
N TRP A 122 5.14 22.63 5.00
CA TRP A 122 4.28 22.53 3.82
C TRP A 122 4.89 23.11 2.53
N SER A 123 5.78 24.10 2.62
CA SER A 123 6.48 24.63 1.45
C SER A 123 7.37 23.58 0.81
N ASP A 124 7.94 22.65 1.58
CA ASP A 124 8.81 21.59 1.07
C ASP A 124 8.01 20.59 0.22
N ILE A 125 6.81 20.21 0.70
CA ILE A 125 5.89 19.34 -0.04
C ILE A 125 5.36 20.05 -1.29
N ASN A 126 4.94 21.31 -1.15
CA ASN A 126 4.37 22.07 -2.27
C ASN A 126 5.41 22.23 -3.40
N LYS A 127 6.64 22.66 -3.09
CA LYS A 127 7.72 22.79 -4.08
C LYS A 127 8.01 21.46 -4.79
N PHE A 128 8.09 20.36 -4.05
CA PHE A 128 8.34 19.03 -4.60
C PHE A 128 7.19 18.52 -5.49
N SER A 129 5.94 18.82 -5.13
CA SER A 129 4.74 18.41 -5.87
C SER A 129 4.60 19.02 -7.28
N LYS A 130 5.40 20.04 -7.60
CA LYS A 130 5.40 20.68 -8.92
C LYS A 130 5.96 19.74 -9.99
N THR A 131 6.89 18.86 -9.65
CA THR A 131 7.57 17.96 -10.60
C THR A 131 7.32 16.48 -10.32
N THR A 132 6.71 16.13 -9.18
CA THR A 132 6.55 14.75 -8.74
C THR A 132 5.19 14.57 -8.08
N ASN A 133 4.49 13.47 -8.36
CA ASN A 133 3.22 13.19 -7.69
C ASN A 133 3.51 12.83 -6.23
N VAL A 134 2.78 13.48 -5.31
CA VAL A 134 2.86 13.19 -3.88
C VAL A 134 1.64 12.40 -3.46
N MET A 135 1.90 11.22 -2.89
CA MET A 135 0.94 10.40 -2.17
C MET A 135 1.15 10.59 -0.67
N ALA A 136 0.06 10.85 0.05
CA ALA A 136 0.08 11.02 1.51
C ALA A 136 -0.97 10.13 2.18
N ASP A 137 -0.66 9.73 3.40
CA ASP A 137 -1.62 9.07 4.27
C ASP A 137 -2.67 10.04 4.80
N ILE A 138 -3.93 9.64 4.68
CA ILE A 138 -5.03 10.14 5.49
C ILE A 138 -5.29 9.07 6.55
N VAL A 139 -4.68 9.27 7.72
CA VAL A 139 -4.94 8.44 8.91
C VAL A 139 -6.34 8.76 9.42
N ILE A 140 -7.32 8.04 8.89
CA ILE A 140 -8.73 8.42 8.96
C ILE A 140 -9.49 7.72 10.08
N ASN A 141 -9.12 6.49 10.44
CA ASN A 141 -9.86 5.71 11.42
C ASN A 141 -9.69 6.20 12.87
N HIS A 142 -8.52 6.72 13.22
CA HIS A 142 -8.14 6.99 14.61
C HIS A 142 -7.28 8.26 14.72
N SER A 143 -7.19 8.79 15.93
CA SER A 143 -6.34 9.94 16.29
C SER A 143 -5.61 9.67 17.60
N SER A 144 -4.47 10.33 17.80
CA SER A 144 -3.69 10.22 19.03
C SER A 144 -4.45 10.71 20.25
N ALA A 145 -4.38 9.96 21.35
CA ALA A 145 -4.80 10.37 22.68
C ALA A 145 -3.98 11.56 23.23
N ARG A 146 -2.85 11.89 22.61
CA ARG A 146 -2.02 13.06 22.96
C ARG A 146 -2.25 14.24 22.01
N GLY A 147 -3.32 14.20 21.20
CA GLY A 147 -3.69 15.24 20.24
C GLY A 147 -4.72 16.24 20.79
N LEU A 148 -4.89 17.36 20.07
CA LEU A 148 -5.82 18.42 20.46
C LEU A 148 -7.27 17.93 20.50
N TRP A 149 -7.69 17.12 19.53
CA TRP A 149 -9.06 16.59 19.50
C TRP A 149 -9.38 15.77 20.75
N PHE A 150 -8.45 14.91 21.21
CA PHE A 150 -8.71 14.09 22.39
C PHE A 150 -8.70 14.94 23.66
N LYS A 151 -7.76 15.88 23.80
CA LYS A 151 -7.79 16.87 24.90
C LYS A 151 -9.12 17.61 24.96
N ASN A 152 -9.66 18.00 23.80
CA ASN A 152 -10.93 18.68 23.70
C ASN A 152 -12.13 17.75 23.98
N PHE A 153 -12.08 16.49 23.55
CA PHE A 153 -13.06 15.45 23.91
C PHE A 153 -13.18 15.30 25.43
N LEU A 154 -12.06 15.21 26.16
CA LEU A 154 -12.07 15.09 27.63
C LEU A 154 -12.62 16.33 28.34
N LYS A 155 -12.53 17.51 27.71
CA LYS A 155 -12.98 18.81 28.25
C LYS A 155 -14.32 19.27 27.72
N GLU A 156 -14.98 18.44 26.92
CA GLU A 156 -16.19 18.79 26.20
C GLU A 156 -16.12 20.02 25.27
N LYS A 157 -14.96 20.30 24.67
CA LYS A 157 -14.73 21.49 23.83
C LYS A 157 -14.73 21.17 22.34
N SER A 158 -15.26 22.10 21.53
CA SER A 158 -15.14 22.03 20.06
C SER A 158 -13.86 22.70 19.57
N PRO A 159 -13.23 22.22 18.48
CA PRO A 159 -13.50 20.95 17.80
C PRO A 159 -12.94 19.75 18.60
N GLY A 160 -13.60 18.60 18.54
CA GLY A 160 -13.15 17.36 19.19
C GLY A 160 -14.14 16.76 20.19
N LYS A 161 -15.04 17.58 20.75
CA LYS A 161 -16.06 17.19 21.74
C LYS A 161 -16.70 15.82 21.48
N ASN A 162 -17.13 15.58 20.23
CA ASN A 162 -17.88 14.38 19.84
C ASN A 162 -17.15 13.57 18.76
N TYR A 163 -15.82 13.63 18.70
CA TYR A 163 -15.04 13.01 17.61
C TYR A 163 -14.65 11.56 17.87
N PHE A 164 -14.60 11.11 19.13
CA PHE A 164 -14.14 9.77 19.49
C PHE A 164 -15.30 8.83 19.76
N LEU A 165 -15.11 7.55 19.46
CA LEU A 165 -16.10 6.52 19.69
C LEU A 165 -16.07 6.05 21.15
N THR A 166 -17.17 6.29 21.86
CA THR A 166 -17.50 5.60 23.11
C THR A 166 -18.58 4.56 22.86
N VAL A 167 -18.53 3.48 23.64
CA VAL A 167 -19.56 2.44 23.68
C VAL A 167 -19.92 2.13 25.12
N ASP A 168 -21.16 1.71 25.36
CA ASP A 168 -21.62 1.28 26.68
C ASP A 168 -21.35 -0.22 26.92
N LYS A 169 -21.71 -0.71 28.10
CA LYS A 169 -21.62 -2.14 28.45
C LYS A 169 -22.51 -3.06 27.59
N LYS A 170 -23.55 -2.53 26.96
CA LYS A 170 -24.49 -3.31 26.13
C LYS A 170 -23.94 -3.56 24.73
N PHE A 171 -22.87 -2.87 24.32
CA PHE A 171 -22.25 -3.09 23.02
C PHE A 171 -21.61 -4.49 22.92
N ASN A 172 -22.16 -5.33 22.03
CA ASN A 172 -21.64 -6.66 21.77
C ASN A 172 -20.39 -6.60 20.87
N SER A 173 -19.21 -6.74 21.46
CA SER A 173 -17.92 -6.76 20.75
C SER A 173 -17.37 -8.17 20.48
N SER A 174 -18.14 -9.23 20.76
CA SER A 174 -17.68 -10.64 20.69
C SER A 174 -17.18 -11.08 19.30
N LYS A 175 -17.71 -10.49 18.22
CA LYS A 175 -17.37 -10.83 16.84
C LYS A 175 -16.31 -9.91 16.19
N VAL A 176 -15.84 -8.88 16.91
CA VAL A 176 -14.90 -7.88 16.36
C VAL A 176 -13.62 -8.54 15.89
N ILE A 177 -13.21 -8.21 14.66
CA ILE A 177 -11.91 -8.62 14.10
C ILE A 177 -10.98 -7.42 14.14
N ARG A 178 -9.76 -7.59 14.66
CA ARG A 178 -8.77 -6.50 14.72
C ARG A 178 -7.32 -7.00 14.68
N PRO A 179 -6.34 -6.12 14.40
CA PRO A 179 -4.93 -6.49 14.23
C PRO A 179 -4.19 -6.84 15.52
N ARG A 180 -4.64 -6.31 16.67
CA ARG A 180 -3.90 -6.37 17.96
C ARG A 180 -4.65 -7.16 19.04
N ASP A 181 -3.91 -7.75 19.98
CA ASP A 181 -4.45 -8.61 21.04
C ASP A 181 -4.69 -7.92 22.40
N HIS A 182 -4.22 -6.67 22.58
CA HIS A 182 -4.46 -5.84 23.78
C HIS A 182 -5.95 -5.58 24.09
N LYS A 183 -6.34 -5.12 25.29
CA LYS A 183 -7.76 -4.83 25.62
C LYS A 183 -8.38 -3.76 24.69
N LEU A 184 -9.42 -4.14 23.92
CA LEU A 184 -10.14 -3.27 22.96
C LEU A 184 -10.74 -2.04 23.62
N LEU A 185 -11.45 -2.29 24.73
CA LEU A 185 -12.22 -1.29 25.44
C LEU A 185 -11.44 -0.79 26.66
N LYS A 186 -11.43 0.53 26.87
CA LYS A 186 -10.88 1.17 28.07
C LYS A 186 -11.97 1.99 28.74
N LYS A 187 -12.31 1.63 29.99
CA LYS A 187 -13.26 2.40 30.81
C LYS A 187 -12.77 3.84 30.96
N ILE A 188 -13.67 4.80 30.77
CA ILE A 188 -13.46 6.22 31.07
C ILE A 188 -14.48 6.69 32.09
N GLY A 189 -14.06 7.55 33.02
CA GLY A 189 -14.91 8.15 34.05
C GLY A 189 -15.40 9.54 33.69
N ILE A 190 -15.59 9.82 32.41
CA ILE A 190 -15.99 11.13 31.88
C ILE A 190 -17.46 11.02 31.48
N PHE A 191 -18.23 12.11 31.58
CA PHE A 191 -19.66 12.18 31.23
C PHE A 191 -20.67 11.59 32.23
N LYS A 192 -20.28 11.36 33.51
CA LYS A 192 -21.17 10.75 34.53
C LYS A 192 -21.80 9.41 34.10
N LYS A 193 -21.18 8.72 33.12
CA LYS A 193 -21.61 7.43 32.55
C LYS A 193 -20.43 6.46 32.52
N GLU A 194 -20.72 5.18 32.63
CA GLU A 194 -19.70 4.12 32.46
C GLU A 194 -19.49 3.80 30.98
N ASP A 195 -18.84 4.73 30.29
CA ASP A 195 -18.52 4.59 28.87
C ASP A 195 -17.12 3.97 28.67
N TYR A 196 -16.94 3.31 27.53
CA TYR A 196 -15.69 2.69 27.13
C TYR A 196 -15.16 3.30 25.84
N LEU A 197 -13.90 3.73 25.83
CA LEU A 197 -13.20 4.14 24.61
C LEU A 197 -12.86 2.92 23.75
N TRP A 198 -13.07 3.07 22.45
CA TRP A 198 -12.71 2.07 21.44
C TRP A 198 -11.27 2.27 20.93
N ARG A 199 -10.44 1.21 20.98
CA ARG A 199 -9.03 1.23 20.57
C ARG A 199 -8.67 0.01 19.73
N THR A 200 -8.78 0.14 18.41
CA THR A 200 -8.58 -0.98 17.47
C THR A 200 -7.10 -1.38 17.38
N PHE A 201 -6.20 -0.40 17.40
CA PHE A 201 -4.77 -0.56 17.09
C PHE A 201 -3.91 -0.49 18.37
N SER A 202 -3.32 0.66 18.67
CA SER A 202 -2.49 0.88 19.87
C SER A 202 -3.28 1.58 20.99
N PRO A 203 -2.85 1.47 22.27
CA PRO A 203 -3.53 2.11 23.40
C PRO A 203 -3.75 3.62 23.28
N ASP A 204 -2.90 4.32 22.54
CA ASP A 204 -2.96 5.77 22.31
C ASP A 204 -3.58 6.15 20.94
N GLN A 205 -3.99 5.16 20.14
CA GLN A 205 -4.75 5.37 18.90
C GLN A 205 -6.24 5.16 19.21
N ILE A 206 -6.96 6.26 19.43
CA ILE A 206 -8.38 6.22 19.80
C ILE A 206 -9.21 6.35 18.52
N ASP A 207 -10.12 5.40 18.31
CA ASP A 207 -10.96 5.36 17.11
C ASP A 207 -11.93 6.55 17.06
N LEU A 208 -12.06 7.14 15.88
CA LEU A 208 -12.96 8.24 15.60
C LEU A 208 -14.38 7.74 15.32
N ASN A 209 -15.38 8.54 15.67
CA ASN A 209 -16.78 8.22 15.55
C ASN A 209 -17.36 8.70 14.22
N PHE A 210 -17.27 7.88 13.16
CA PHE A 210 -17.83 8.24 11.85
C PHE A 210 -19.36 8.24 11.77
N LYS A 211 -20.05 7.76 12.82
CA LYS A 211 -21.49 8.02 12.95
C LYS A 211 -21.78 9.51 13.11
N ASN A 212 -20.82 10.30 13.61
CA ASN A 212 -20.91 11.75 13.62
C ASN A 212 -20.50 12.34 12.25
N PRO A 213 -21.43 12.93 11.47
CA PRO A 213 -21.12 13.53 10.16
C PRO A 213 -20.08 14.65 10.20
N ALA A 214 -19.90 15.33 11.34
CA ALA A 214 -18.86 16.35 11.49
C ALA A 214 -17.43 15.76 11.42
N VAL A 215 -17.25 14.48 11.75
CA VAL A 215 -15.96 13.78 11.59
C VAL A 215 -15.67 13.57 10.10
N LEU A 216 -16.66 13.10 9.33
CA LEU A 216 -16.52 12.94 7.88
C LEU A 216 -16.22 14.28 7.19
N LEU A 217 -16.96 15.34 7.53
CA LEU A 217 -16.69 16.70 7.02
C LEU A 217 -15.27 17.16 7.38
N ARG A 218 -14.78 16.87 8.59
CA ARG A 218 -13.42 17.21 9.01
C ARG A 218 -12.37 16.55 8.11
N PHE A 219 -12.56 15.28 7.73
CA PHE A 219 -11.64 14.58 6.83
C PHE A 219 -11.74 15.05 5.37
N ILE A 220 -12.93 15.47 4.91
CA ILE A 220 -13.05 16.17 3.62
C ILE A 220 -12.22 17.46 3.65
N LYS A 221 -12.30 18.26 4.72
CA LYS A 221 -11.48 19.48 4.89
C LYS A 221 -9.97 19.17 4.96
N ILE A 222 -9.56 18.07 5.61
CA ILE A 222 -8.16 17.61 5.62
C ILE A 222 -7.68 17.23 4.23
N MET A 223 -8.48 16.48 3.46
CA MET A 223 -8.15 16.10 2.08
C MET A 223 -7.93 17.35 1.21
N ILE A 224 -8.82 18.35 1.33
CA ILE A 224 -8.70 19.62 0.61
C ILE A 224 -7.45 20.41 1.05
N ASN A 225 -7.12 20.43 2.34
CA ASN A 225 -5.89 21.04 2.84
C ASN A 225 -4.65 20.38 2.22
N LEU A 226 -4.60 19.05 2.15
CA LEU A 226 -3.51 18.33 1.50
C LEU A 226 -3.42 18.67 0.00
N MET A 227 -4.57 18.79 -0.69
CA MET A 227 -4.62 19.20 -2.11
C MET A 227 -4.04 20.60 -2.34
N ASN A 228 -4.38 21.56 -1.48
CA ASN A 228 -3.84 22.91 -1.52
C ASN A 228 -2.31 22.93 -1.36
N HIS A 229 -1.74 21.94 -0.66
CA HIS A 229 -0.30 21.76 -0.51
C HIS A 229 0.36 20.84 -1.55
N GLY A 230 -0.38 20.47 -2.61
CA GLY A 230 0.19 19.75 -3.75
C GLY A 230 0.04 18.23 -3.69
N VAL A 231 -0.54 17.66 -2.63
CA VAL A 231 -0.85 16.21 -2.59
C VAL A 231 -1.95 15.90 -3.60
N ARG A 232 -1.81 14.77 -4.30
CA ARG A 232 -2.73 14.36 -5.37
C ARG A 232 -3.25 12.94 -5.22
N ILE A 233 -2.57 12.13 -4.42
CA ILE A 233 -2.91 10.72 -4.18
C ILE A 233 -3.10 10.53 -2.67
N PHE A 234 -4.22 9.95 -2.27
CA PHE A 234 -4.61 9.80 -0.87
C PHE A 234 -4.67 8.33 -0.48
N ARG A 235 -3.77 7.88 0.40
CA ARG A 235 -3.87 6.57 1.04
C ARG A 235 -4.83 6.67 2.22
N LEU A 236 -5.96 5.99 2.16
CA LEU A 236 -6.89 5.89 3.27
C LEU A 236 -6.43 4.77 4.20
N ASP A 237 -5.75 5.14 5.27
CA ASP A 237 -5.18 4.21 6.25
C ASP A 237 -6.26 3.62 7.16
N ALA A 238 -6.15 2.31 7.45
CA ALA A 238 -7.08 1.60 8.33
C ALA A 238 -8.57 1.77 7.94
N ILE A 239 -8.85 2.04 6.65
CA ILE A 239 -10.18 2.44 6.19
C ILE A 239 -11.24 1.36 6.45
N ALA A 240 -10.87 0.08 6.39
CA ALA A 240 -11.79 -1.02 6.63
C ALA A 240 -12.45 -0.98 8.02
N TYR A 241 -11.83 -0.32 9.00
CA TYR A 241 -12.31 -0.28 10.39
C TYR A 241 -13.24 0.91 10.68
N LEU A 242 -13.53 1.77 9.70
CA LEU A 242 -14.14 3.09 9.92
C LEU A 242 -15.45 3.06 10.71
N TRP A 243 -16.32 2.09 10.42
CA TRP A 243 -17.66 1.98 11.01
C TRP A 243 -17.78 0.83 12.00
N LYS A 244 -18.48 1.07 13.12
CA LYS A 244 -18.65 0.10 14.22
C LYS A 244 -20.14 -0.16 14.48
N GLN A 245 -20.52 -1.43 14.56
CA GLN A 245 -21.89 -1.88 14.81
C GLN A 245 -21.90 -3.09 15.75
N SER A 246 -22.73 -3.01 16.80
CA SER A 246 -22.87 -4.05 17.82
C SER A 246 -23.21 -5.41 17.17
N GLY A 247 -22.55 -6.48 17.62
CA GLY A 247 -22.78 -7.84 17.12
C GLY A 247 -22.18 -8.14 15.74
N THR A 248 -21.40 -7.22 15.15
CA THR A 248 -20.74 -7.40 13.85
C THR A 248 -19.22 -7.55 13.98
N LYS A 249 -18.54 -7.81 12.86
CA LYS A 249 -17.07 -7.84 12.81
C LYS A 249 -16.41 -6.46 12.94
N CYS A 250 -17.18 -5.36 12.80
CA CYS A 250 -16.68 -3.97 12.81
C CYS A 250 -15.51 -3.73 11.84
N ILE A 251 -15.55 -4.41 10.70
CA ILE A 251 -14.59 -4.31 9.62
C ILE A 251 -15.34 -4.52 8.31
N ASN A 252 -15.00 -3.75 7.27
CA ASN A 252 -15.58 -3.87 5.93
C ASN A 252 -17.11 -3.67 5.88
N LEU A 253 -17.66 -2.77 6.69
CA LEU A 253 -19.11 -2.51 6.72
C LEU A 253 -19.54 -1.60 5.55
N LYS A 254 -20.81 -1.69 5.16
CA LYS A 254 -21.40 -0.94 4.02
C LYS A 254 -21.19 0.57 4.13
N GLN A 255 -21.28 1.13 5.32
CA GLN A 255 -21.09 2.57 5.55
C GLN A 255 -19.66 3.02 5.23
N THR A 256 -18.65 2.16 5.46
CA THR A 256 -17.28 2.42 5.02
C THR A 256 -17.21 2.59 3.50
N HIS A 257 -17.82 1.67 2.75
CA HIS A 257 -17.90 1.76 1.28
C HIS A 257 -18.61 3.05 0.82
N GLU A 258 -19.77 3.38 1.40
CA GLU A 258 -20.50 4.60 1.01
C GLU A 258 -19.72 5.89 1.34
N ILE A 259 -18.93 5.92 2.42
CA ILE A 259 -18.02 7.03 2.72
C ILE A 259 -16.96 7.19 1.61
N ILE A 260 -16.36 6.10 1.15
CA ILE A 260 -15.36 6.14 0.07
C ILE A 260 -16.00 6.61 -1.23
N LYS A 261 -17.21 6.14 -1.55
CA LYS A 261 -17.98 6.62 -2.72
C LYS A 261 -18.25 8.12 -2.65
N LEU A 262 -18.58 8.64 -1.46
CA LEU A 262 -18.75 10.08 -1.28
C LEU A 262 -17.44 10.83 -1.51
N LEU A 263 -16.31 10.38 -0.95
CA LEU A 263 -14.99 10.99 -1.18
C LEU A 263 -14.60 10.97 -2.66
N ARG A 264 -14.89 9.86 -3.35
CA ARG A 264 -14.66 9.70 -4.79
C ARG A 264 -15.53 10.63 -5.63
N LEU A 265 -16.81 10.76 -5.26
CA LEU A 265 -17.75 11.66 -5.91
C LEU A 265 -17.33 13.13 -5.73
N ILE A 266 -17.01 13.55 -4.50
CA ILE A 266 -16.51 14.91 -4.22
C ILE A 266 -15.27 15.19 -5.06
N SER A 267 -14.30 14.25 -5.07
CA SER A 267 -13.07 14.37 -5.87
C SER A 267 -13.34 14.55 -7.36
N SER A 268 -14.38 13.93 -7.90
CA SER A 268 -14.77 14.05 -9.32
C SER A 268 -15.28 15.44 -9.70
N PHE A 269 -15.73 16.24 -8.72
CA PHE A 269 -16.20 17.61 -8.93
C PHE A 269 -15.11 18.67 -8.75
N LEU A 270 -13.90 18.28 -8.35
CA LEU A 270 -12.77 19.20 -8.19
C LEU A 270 -12.03 19.41 -9.52
N ASN A 271 -11.55 20.63 -9.77
CA ASN A 271 -10.75 20.97 -10.95
C ASN A 271 -9.43 20.18 -11.01
N VAL A 272 -8.91 19.79 -9.85
CA VAL A 272 -7.66 19.04 -9.72
C VAL A 272 -8.01 17.56 -9.53
N SER A 273 -7.61 16.72 -10.48
CA SER A 273 -7.79 15.27 -10.40
C SER A 273 -7.02 14.68 -9.22
N THR A 274 -7.61 13.68 -8.58
CA THR A 274 -7.03 12.96 -7.45
C THR A 274 -7.18 11.46 -7.63
N VAL A 275 -6.36 10.71 -6.90
CA VAL A 275 -6.44 9.25 -6.79
C VAL A 275 -6.67 8.89 -5.34
N ILE A 276 -7.74 8.12 -5.08
CA ILE A 276 -7.99 7.52 -3.77
C ILE A 276 -7.41 6.10 -3.77
N VAL A 277 -6.56 5.81 -2.78
CA VAL A 277 -5.94 4.51 -2.58
C VAL A 277 -6.46 3.93 -1.27
N THR A 278 -7.08 2.76 -1.28
CA THR A 278 -7.48 2.09 -0.04
C THR A 278 -6.42 1.11 0.41
N GLU A 279 -6.06 1.18 1.69
CA GLU A 279 -5.25 0.16 2.34
C GLU A 279 -6.12 -0.77 3.17
N THR A 280 -6.22 -2.01 2.73
CA THR A 280 -7.15 -3.02 3.26
C THR A 280 -6.49 -4.39 3.29
N ASN A 281 -5.77 -4.70 4.36
CA ASN A 281 -5.19 -6.01 4.65
C ASN A 281 -6.29 -7.07 4.98
N LEU A 282 -7.09 -7.39 3.97
CA LEU A 282 -8.27 -8.25 3.99
C LEU A 282 -8.07 -9.45 3.03
N PRO A 283 -8.88 -10.52 3.17
CA PRO A 283 -9.00 -11.54 2.14
C PRO A 283 -9.36 -10.93 0.77
N GLU A 284 -8.90 -11.56 -0.31
CA GLU A 284 -8.95 -10.99 -1.67
C GLU A 284 -10.34 -10.45 -2.07
N LYS A 285 -11.41 -11.23 -1.88
CA LYS A 285 -12.77 -10.81 -2.26
C LYS A 285 -13.21 -9.54 -1.54
N GLU A 286 -12.87 -9.41 -0.26
CA GLU A 286 -13.17 -8.20 0.54
C GLU A 286 -12.28 -7.03 0.12
N ASN A 287 -11.02 -7.27 -0.28
CA ASN A 287 -10.14 -6.21 -0.80
C ASN A 287 -10.63 -5.69 -2.16
N LEU A 288 -11.04 -6.58 -3.06
CA LEU A 288 -11.56 -6.24 -4.39
C LEU A 288 -12.85 -5.42 -4.34
N SER A 289 -13.68 -5.57 -3.29
CA SER A 289 -14.93 -4.80 -3.17
C SER A 289 -14.70 -3.30 -3.04
N TYR A 290 -13.50 -2.85 -2.66
CA TYR A 290 -13.14 -1.42 -2.57
C TYR A 290 -12.93 -0.73 -3.91
N PHE A 291 -12.94 -1.45 -5.03
CA PHE A 291 -13.12 -0.80 -6.34
C PHE A 291 -14.56 -0.31 -6.56
N GLY A 292 -15.53 -0.86 -5.81
CA GLY A 292 -16.95 -0.63 -6.03
C GLY A 292 -17.37 -0.97 -7.46
N ASN A 293 -18.30 -0.19 -8.02
CA ASN A 293 -18.60 -0.23 -9.45
C ASN A 293 -17.81 0.85 -10.21
N LYS A 294 -16.49 0.92 -9.99
CA LYS A 294 -15.59 2.01 -10.39
C LYS A 294 -15.85 3.35 -9.67
N ASP A 295 -16.66 3.33 -8.61
CA ASP A 295 -17.12 4.52 -7.89
C ASP A 295 -16.53 4.67 -6.48
N GLU A 296 -15.58 3.80 -6.10
CA GLU A 296 -14.87 3.86 -4.81
C GLU A 296 -13.39 4.21 -4.98
N ALA A 297 -12.46 3.34 -4.58
CA ALA A 297 -11.04 3.57 -4.68
C ALA A 297 -10.61 3.57 -6.14
N ASN A 298 -9.67 4.45 -6.49
CA ASN A 298 -8.93 4.34 -7.73
C ASN A 298 -7.99 3.15 -7.64
N TRP A 299 -7.16 3.10 -6.60
CA TRP A 299 -6.22 2.01 -6.42
C TRP A 299 -6.50 1.24 -5.15
N ILE A 300 -6.27 -0.07 -5.19
CA ILE A 300 -6.25 -0.91 -4.00
C ILE A 300 -4.89 -1.59 -3.92
N TYR A 301 -4.35 -1.74 -2.72
CA TYR A 301 -3.16 -2.54 -2.52
C TYR A 301 -3.40 -4.00 -2.90
N ASN A 302 -2.47 -4.59 -3.65
CA ASN A 302 -2.53 -6.02 -3.98
C ASN A 302 -1.89 -6.86 -2.86
N PHE A 303 -2.57 -6.92 -1.72
CA PHE A 303 -2.08 -7.56 -0.51
C PHE A 303 -1.90 -9.09 -0.61
N SER A 304 -2.56 -9.75 -1.56
CA SER A 304 -2.38 -11.18 -1.80
C SER A 304 -1.06 -11.49 -2.50
N LEU A 305 -0.51 -10.55 -3.30
CA LEU A 305 0.72 -10.78 -4.05
C LEU A 305 1.95 -11.08 -3.15
N PRO A 306 2.30 -10.28 -2.11
CA PRO A 306 3.48 -10.55 -1.29
C PRO A 306 3.58 -11.96 -0.70
N PRO A 307 2.59 -12.47 0.08
CA PRO A 307 2.71 -13.79 0.69
C PRO A 307 2.72 -14.91 -0.35
N LEU A 308 1.97 -14.78 -1.45
CA LEU A 308 1.95 -15.80 -2.52
C LEU A 308 3.26 -15.86 -3.29
N LEU A 309 3.82 -14.70 -3.62
CA LEU A 309 5.08 -14.59 -4.34
C LEU A 309 6.23 -15.15 -3.50
N ILE A 310 6.32 -14.75 -2.23
CA ILE A 310 7.34 -15.25 -1.30
C ILE A 310 7.19 -16.76 -1.10
N ASN A 311 5.97 -17.27 -0.93
CA ASN A 311 5.71 -18.71 -0.85
C ASN A 311 6.21 -19.43 -2.10
N ALA A 312 5.89 -18.90 -3.29
CA ALA A 312 6.24 -19.56 -4.55
C ALA A 312 7.76 -19.69 -4.74
N PHE A 313 8.54 -18.69 -4.37
CA PHE A 313 10.01 -18.75 -4.43
C PHE A 313 10.63 -19.61 -3.32
N LEU A 314 10.09 -19.58 -2.10
CA LEU A 314 10.65 -20.35 -0.98
C LEU A 314 10.39 -21.86 -1.08
N PHE A 315 9.32 -22.24 -1.77
CA PHE A 315 8.94 -23.65 -1.95
C PHE A 315 9.05 -24.12 -3.40
N GLU A 316 9.60 -23.28 -4.28
CA GLU A 316 9.83 -23.60 -5.70
C GLU A 316 8.56 -24.10 -6.42
N ASN A 317 7.42 -23.52 -6.06
CA ASN A 317 6.09 -23.98 -6.47
C ASN A 317 5.13 -22.79 -6.67
N SER A 318 4.78 -22.54 -7.94
CA SER A 318 3.86 -21.50 -8.38
C SER A 318 2.39 -21.90 -8.40
N SER A 319 1.97 -23.12 -8.04
CA SER A 319 0.60 -23.58 -8.25
C SER A 319 -0.45 -22.64 -7.64
N SER A 320 -0.24 -22.19 -6.40
CA SER A 320 -1.16 -21.22 -5.76
C SER A 320 -1.12 -19.85 -6.42
N LEU A 321 0.06 -19.41 -6.87
CA LEU A 321 0.25 -18.14 -7.57
C LEU A 321 -0.40 -18.18 -8.97
N ASN A 322 -0.31 -19.30 -9.70
CA ASN A 322 -0.95 -19.54 -10.99
C ASN A 322 -2.48 -19.49 -10.85
N LEU A 323 -3.03 -20.25 -9.92
CA LEU A 323 -4.48 -20.29 -9.66
C LEU A 323 -5.03 -18.91 -9.27
N TRP A 324 -4.33 -18.22 -8.36
CA TRP A 324 -4.67 -16.87 -7.95
C TRP A 324 -4.59 -15.89 -9.13
N SER A 325 -3.47 -15.86 -9.84
CA SER A 325 -3.25 -14.97 -10.99
C SER A 325 -4.32 -15.16 -12.06
N LYS A 326 -4.68 -16.41 -12.38
CA LYS A 326 -5.73 -16.73 -13.36
C LYS A 326 -7.12 -16.21 -12.94
N LYS A 327 -7.42 -16.18 -11.63
CA LYS A 327 -8.72 -15.74 -11.09
C LYS A 327 -8.79 -14.26 -10.76
N LEU A 328 -7.64 -13.61 -10.56
CA LEU A 328 -7.57 -12.18 -10.25
C LEU A 328 -8.21 -11.38 -11.42
N PRO A 329 -9.26 -10.58 -11.18
CA PRO A 329 -9.95 -9.88 -12.25
C PRO A 329 -9.10 -8.76 -12.83
N SER A 330 -9.25 -8.51 -14.14
CA SER A 330 -8.63 -7.36 -14.76
C SER A 330 -9.26 -6.05 -14.27
N THR A 331 -8.40 -5.05 -14.09
CA THR A 331 -8.79 -3.71 -13.67
C THR A 331 -9.44 -2.96 -14.80
N LYS A 332 -10.49 -2.20 -14.47
CA LYS A 332 -11.16 -1.29 -15.38
C LYS A 332 -10.35 0.01 -15.50
N ILE A 333 -10.47 0.73 -16.62
CA ILE A 333 -9.85 2.06 -16.79
C ILE A 333 -10.22 2.97 -15.60
N GLY A 334 -9.22 3.63 -15.03
CA GLY A 334 -9.37 4.48 -13.84
C GLY A 334 -9.21 3.73 -12.51
N ASN A 335 -9.16 2.39 -12.55
CA ASN A 335 -8.79 1.54 -11.43
C ASN A 335 -7.41 0.90 -11.65
N SER A 336 -6.67 0.61 -10.59
CA SER A 336 -5.42 -0.16 -10.69
C SER A 336 -5.11 -0.91 -9.40
N TYR A 337 -4.47 -2.06 -9.51
CA TYR A 337 -3.78 -2.66 -8.37
C TYR A 337 -2.52 -1.85 -8.07
N LEU A 338 -2.19 -1.69 -6.79
CA LEU A 338 -0.90 -1.21 -6.33
C LEU A 338 -0.08 -2.45 -5.89
N ASN A 339 0.83 -2.89 -6.77
CA ASN A 339 1.61 -4.10 -6.58
C ASN A 339 2.87 -3.79 -5.77
N PHE A 340 3.16 -4.59 -4.74
CA PHE A 340 4.32 -4.42 -3.87
C PHE A 340 4.76 -5.77 -3.32
N ILE A 341 5.93 -5.83 -2.69
CA ILE A 341 6.42 -7.01 -1.96
C ILE A 341 6.64 -6.69 -0.48
N ALA A 342 7.12 -5.49 -0.17
CA ALA A 342 7.24 -4.99 1.20
C ALA A 342 6.64 -3.59 1.35
N SER A 343 6.27 -3.29 2.58
CA SER A 343 5.81 -1.99 3.02
C SER A 343 6.45 -1.66 4.37
N HIS A 344 5.97 -0.61 5.02
CA HIS A 344 6.36 -0.25 6.39
C HIS A 344 5.79 -1.16 7.47
N ASP A 345 4.79 -1.98 7.13
CA ASP A 345 4.27 -3.06 7.96
C ASP A 345 4.88 -4.40 7.56
N GLY A 346 4.63 -5.44 8.37
CA GLY A 346 4.98 -6.81 8.03
C GLY A 346 4.16 -7.35 6.85
N ILE A 347 4.57 -8.50 6.33
CA ILE A 347 3.82 -9.23 5.30
C ILE A 347 2.49 -9.67 5.93
N GLY A 348 1.39 -9.11 5.45
CA GLY A 348 0.04 -9.48 5.89
C GLY A 348 -0.26 -10.93 5.57
N MET A 349 -0.77 -11.68 6.55
CA MET A 349 -1.11 -13.09 6.39
C MET A 349 -2.60 -13.34 6.10
N ARG A 350 -3.46 -12.37 6.44
CA ARG A 350 -4.90 -12.40 6.09
C ARG A 350 -5.18 -12.52 4.58
N PRO A 351 -4.45 -11.84 3.68
CA PRO A 351 -4.71 -11.88 2.24
C PRO A 351 -4.41 -13.24 1.60
N ALA A 352 -3.70 -14.13 2.31
CA ALA A 352 -3.46 -15.50 1.89
C ALA A 352 -4.58 -16.48 2.34
N GLU A 353 -5.51 -16.04 3.21
CA GLU A 353 -6.63 -16.86 3.67
C GLU A 353 -7.54 -17.22 2.49
N GLY A 354 -7.81 -18.52 2.31
CA GLY A 354 -8.62 -19.03 1.18
C GLY A 354 -7.84 -19.20 -0.13
N ILE A 355 -6.55 -18.82 -0.17
CA ILE A 355 -5.67 -19.05 -1.33
C ILE A 355 -4.61 -20.10 -0.98
N LEU A 356 -3.90 -19.92 0.14
CA LEU A 356 -2.98 -20.92 0.68
C LEU A 356 -3.72 -21.80 1.69
N ASN A 357 -3.50 -23.12 1.60
CA ASN A 357 -4.02 -24.05 2.60
C ASN A 357 -3.25 -23.92 3.93
N ALA A 358 -3.81 -24.48 5.01
CA ALA A 358 -3.25 -24.35 6.35
C ALA A 358 -1.81 -24.90 6.47
N ASN A 359 -1.49 -25.99 5.76
CA ASN A 359 -0.15 -26.58 5.77
C ASN A 359 0.88 -25.67 5.06
N SER A 360 0.51 -25.11 3.90
CA SER A 360 1.34 -24.13 3.20
C SER A 360 1.60 -22.89 4.06
N ILE A 361 0.58 -22.36 4.74
CA ILE A 361 0.76 -21.23 5.67
C ILE A 361 1.70 -21.61 6.83
N LYS A 362 1.51 -22.78 7.45
CA LYS A 362 2.38 -23.27 8.53
C LYS A 362 3.83 -23.38 8.08
N ASN A 363 4.07 -23.98 6.90
CA ASN A 363 5.41 -24.15 6.34
C ASN A 363 6.05 -22.80 6.00
N LEU A 364 5.30 -21.89 5.38
CA LEU A 364 5.75 -20.53 5.08
C LEU A 364 6.19 -19.81 6.35
N LEU A 365 5.37 -19.82 7.41
CA LEU A 365 5.71 -19.19 8.68
C LEU A 365 6.95 -19.83 9.32
N LYS A 366 7.07 -21.16 9.30
CA LYS A 366 8.28 -21.87 9.78
C LYS A 366 9.53 -21.42 9.02
N ARG A 367 9.42 -21.32 7.68
CA ARG A 367 10.53 -20.93 6.81
C ARG A 367 10.94 -19.47 7.02
N LEU A 368 9.97 -18.56 7.13
CA LEU A 368 10.20 -17.15 7.43
C LEU A 368 10.82 -16.96 8.82
N LYS A 369 10.38 -17.72 9.84
CA LYS A 369 10.97 -17.68 11.18
C LYS A 369 12.46 -18.03 11.15
N LYS A 370 12.82 -19.10 10.42
CA LYS A 370 14.22 -19.50 10.24
C LYS A 370 15.03 -18.46 9.46
N ASN A 371 14.38 -17.61 8.66
CA ASN A 371 15.02 -16.49 7.95
C ASN A 371 15.02 -15.18 8.78
N GLY A 372 14.63 -15.22 10.06
CA GLY A 372 14.68 -14.07 10.97
C GLY A 372 13.38 -13.29 11.13
N ALA A 373 12.23 -13.85 10.72
CA ALA A 373 10.95 -13.16 10.89
C ALA A 373 10.49 -13.12 12.35
N ARG A 374 9.86 -12.00 12.73
CA ARG A 374 9.08 -11.85 13.97
C ARG A 374 7.60 -11.74 13.65
N PHE A 375 6.75 -12.34 14.49
CA PHE A 375 5.31 -12.42 14.19
C PHE A 375 4.47 -11.55 15.13
N SER A 376 3.60 -10.74 14.53
CA SER A 376 2.52 -10.09 15.25
C SER A 376 1.27 -10.97 15.16
N HIS A 377 0.49 -11.03 16.23
CA HIS A 377 -0.66 -11.94 16.32
C HIS A 377 -1.98 -11.18 16.50
N ARG A 378 -3.05 -11.74 15.94
CA ARG A 378 -4.43 -11.34 16.21
C ARG A 378 -5.15 -12.39 17.04
N LYS A 379 -6.12 -11.95 17.85
CA LYS A 379 -7.01 -12.84 18.61
C LYS A 379 -8.22 -13.23 17.76
N ILE A 380 -8.56 -14.51 17.75
CA ILE A 380 -9.79 -15.04 17.14
C ILE A 380 -10.66 -15.62 18.25
N GLN A 381 -11.90 -15.11 18.36
CA GLN A 381 -12.96 -15.62 19.24
C GLN A 381 -12.46 -16.00 20.65
N ASN A 382 -11.68 -15.10 21.24
CA ASN A 382 -11.11 -15.20 22.59
C ASN A 382 -10.22 -16.41 22.94
N LYS A 383 -10.05 -17.43 22.09
CA LYS A 383 -9.29 -18.66 22.45
C LYS A 383 -8.06 -18.96 21.59
N THR A 384 -7.96 -18.50 20.34
CA THR A 384 -6.81 -18.81 19.47
C THR A 384 -6.09 -17.57 18.92
N LYS A 385 -4.76 -17.60 18.92
CA LYS A 385 -3.92 -16.57 18.26
C LYS A 385 -3.56 -17.06 16.86
N LYS A 386 -3.72 -16.21 15.85
CA LYS A 386 -3.18 -16.44 14.49
C LYS A 386 -2.21 -15.33 14.13
N VAL A 387 -1.17 -15.67 13.38
CA VAL A 387 -0.23 -14.68 12.84
C VAL A 387 -1.01 -13.71 11.94
N TYR A 388 -0.87 -12.43 12.22
CA TYR A 388 -1.44 -11.33 11.43
C TYR A 388 -0.41 -10.80 10.43
N GLU A 389 0.83 -10.63 10.88
CA GLU A 389 1.96 -10.11 10.10
C GLU A 389 3.22 -10.94 10.33
N ALA A 390 3.96 -11.21 9.26
CA ALA A 390 5.36 -11.61 9.30
C ALA A 390 6.26 -10.39 9.09
N ASN A 391 6.91 -9.93 10.16
CA ASN A 391 7.80 -8.78 10.13
C ASN A 391 9.21 -9.23 9.79
N ILE A 392 9.64 -8.89 8.58
CA ILE A 392 10.91 -9.28 7.98
C ILE A 392 11.12 -8.40 6.73
N THR A 393 12.38 -8.12 6.38
CA THR A 393 12.69 -7.48 5.09
C THR A 393 12.51 -8.47 3.93
N VAL A 394 12.24 -7.99 2.71
CA VAL A 394 12.25 -8.88 1.51
C VAL A 394 13.61 -9.57 1.34
N PHE A 395 14.67 -8.85 1.72
CA PHE A 395 16.04 -9.34 1.68
C PHE A 395 16.18 -10.62 2.50
N ASN A 396 15.81 -10.58 3.79
CA ASN A 396 15.87 -11.74 4.66
C ASN A 396 14.82 -12.79 4.27
N ALA A 397 13.60 -12.38 3.93
CA ALA A 397 12.53 -13.30 3.57
C ALA A 397 12.92 -14.26 2.45
N LEU A 398 13.59 -13.75 1.41
CA LEU A 398 14.04 -14.53 0.25
C LEU A 398 15.47 -15.03 0.37
N GLN A 399 16.18 -14.82 1.49
CA GLN A 399 17.61 -15.13 1.62
C GLN A 399 17.92 -16.63 1.41
N LYS A 400 17.16 -17.50 2.08
CA LYS A 400 17.37 -18.95 2.08
C LYS A 400 16.05 -19.67 1.89
N SER A 401 16.09 -20.81 1.21
CA SER A 401 14.96 -21.74 1.10
C SER A 401 15.38 -23.14 1.55
N ASP A 402 14.44 -24.07 1.63
CA ASP A 402 14.78 -25.48 1.94
C ASP A 402 15.56 -26.14 0.78
N ASN A 403 15.34 -25.69 -0.46
CA ASN A 403 16.03 -26.16 -1.68
C ASN A 403 17.32 -25.37 -2.01
N ASP A 404 17.63 -24.33 -1.23
CA ASP A 404 18.84 -23.49 -1.33
C ASP A 404 19.21 -23.00 0.08
N PRO A 405 19.73 -23.90 0.94
CA PRO A 405 19.99 -23.62 2.35
C PRO A 405 21.19 -22.66 2.55
N THR A 406 22.10 -22.59 1.58
CA THR A 406 23.22 -21.65 1.61
C THR A 406 22.82 -20.25 1.14
N GLY A 407 21.72 -20.12 0.39
CA GLY A 407 21.31 -18.87 -0.22
C GLY A 407 22.13 -18.53 -1.47
N LYS A 408 22.65 -19.55 -2.17
CA LYS A 408 23.50 -19.42 -3.36
C LYS A 408 22.85 -18.53 -4.42
N TYR A 409 21.54 -18.65 -4.61
CA TYR A 409 20.80 -17.91 -5.63
C TYR A 409 19.91 -16.82 -5.03
N PHE A 410 20.28 -16.29 -3.87
CA PHE A 410 19.49 -15.28 -3.18
C PHE A 410 19.26 -14.04 -4.06
N PHE A 411 20.31 -13.53 -4.70
CA PHE A 411 20.23 -12.32 -5.50
C PHE A 411 19.28 -12.50 -6.70
N GLU A 412 19.38 -13.62 -7.41
CA GLU A 412 18.54 -13.97 -8.54
C GLU A 412 17.08 -14.15 -8.10
N ARG A 413 16.84 -14.86 -6.98
CA ARG A 413 15.50 -14.99 -6.39
C ARG A 413 14.89 -13.63 -6.05
N TYR A 414 15.69 -12.73 -5.47
CA TYR A 414 15.26 -11.37 -5.11
C TYR A 414 14.88 -10.53 -6.33
N VAL A 415 15.73 -10.52 -7.36
CA VAL A 415 15.50 -9.77 -8.60
C VAL A 415 14.31 -10.35 -9.37
N SER A 416 14.19 -11.67 -9.43
CA SER A 416 13.07 -12.38 -10.07
C SER A 416 11.72 -12.03 -9.44
N ALA A 417 11.65 -11.99 -8.10
CA ALA A 417 10.44 -11.56 -7.40
C ALA A 417 10.03 -10.13 -7.78
N HIS A 418 11.00 -9.20 -7.85
CA HIS A 418 10.71 -7.83 -8.27
C HIS A 418 10.36 -7.74 -9.76
N ALA A 419 10.97 -8.55 -10.62
CA ALA A 419 10.64 -8.59 -12.05
C ALA A 419 9.19 -9.03 -12.26
N ILE A 420 8.72 -10.05 -11.55
CA ILE A 420 7.30 -10.45 -11.57
C ILE A 420 6.42 -9.28 -11.12
N MET A 421 6.70 -8.68 -9.95
CA MET A 421 5.90 -7.58 -9.39
C MET A 421 5.84 -6.35 -10.32
N VAL A 422 6.99 -5.98 -10.92
CA VAL A 422 7.12 -4.84 -11.82
C VAL A 422 6.39 -5.06 -13.14
N ALA A 423 6.38 -6.28 -13.68
CA ALA A 423 5.67 -6.60 -14.94
C ALA A 423 4.17 -6.88 -14.75
N PHE A 424 3.72 -7.14 -13.52
CA PHE A 424 2.34 -7.53 -13.25
C PHE A 424 1.32 -6.42 -13.53
N GLU A 425 0.05 -6.81 -13.67
CA GLU A 425 -1.06 -5.87 -13.91
C GLU A 425 -1.23 -4.90 -12.74
N GLY A 426 -1.05 -3.60 -13.01
CA GLY A 426 -1.15 -2.53 -12.01
C GLY A 426 0.07 -1.61 -11.98
N ILE A 427 0.19 -0.89 -10.87
CA ILE A 427 1.24 0.10 -10.61
C ILE A 427 2.24 -0.53 -9.63
N PRO A 428 3.55 -0.62 -9.97
CA PRO A 428 4.56 -1.09 -9.03
C PRO A 428 4.84 -0.04 -7.96
N ALA A 429 4.84 -0.48 -6.71
CA ALA A 429 5.22 0.29 -5.54
C ALA A 429 6.38 -0.41 -4.84
N ILE A 430 7.51 0.29 -4.77
CA ILE A 430 8.75 -0.23 -4.17
C ILE A 430 8.99 0.51 -2.86
N TYR A 431 9.15 -0.26 -1.78
CA TYR A 431 9.55 0.28 -0.50
C TYR A 431 11.03 0.70 -0.55
N PHE A 432 11.34 1.89 -0.05
CA PHE A 432 12.64 2.53 -0.25
C PHE A 432 13.83 1.64 0.14
N ASN A 433 13.75 0.95 1.28
CA ASN A 433 14.82 0.06 1.76
C ASN A 433 15.03 -1.17 0.86
N SER A 434 14.01 -1.61 0.13
CA SER A 434 14.12 -2.71 -0.82
C SER A 434 15.01 -2.36 -2.02
N LEU A 435 15.10 -1.09 -2.41
CA LEU A 435 16.00 -0.68 -3.51
C LEU A 435 17.47 -1.04 -3.26
N PHE A 436 17.88 -1.19 -2.00
CA PHE A 436 19.29 -1.32 -1.63
C PHE A 436 19.65 -2.69 -1.04
N GLY A 437 18.75 -3.66 -1.12
CA GLY A 437 18.96 -4.96 -0.48
C GLY A 437 19.21 -4.82 1.02
N THR A 438 18.43 -3.97 1.69
CA THR A 438 18.55 -3.73 3.13
C THR A 438 18.05 -4.95 3.89
N SER A 439 18.90 -5.50 4.76
CA SER A 439 18.57 -6.61 5.65
C SER A 439 17.78 -6.11 6.86
N ASN A 440 17.28 -7.04 7.68
CA ASN A 440 16.68 -6.76 8.97
C ASN A 440 17.56 -5.83 9.81
N ASP A 441 16.95 -4.79 10.38
CA ASP A 441 17.55 -3.90 11.36
C ASP A 441 17.42 -4.51 12.78
N GLU A 442 18.20 -5.56 13.03
CA GLU A 442 18.17 -6.26 14.32
C GLU A 442 18.55 -5.34 15.49
N ALA A 443 19.51 -4.43 15.28
CA ALA A 443 19.92 -3.47 16.29
C ALA A 443 18.75 -2.56 16.70
N LYS A 444 18.01 -2.00 15.72
CA LYS A 444 16.83 -1.18 16.02
C LYS A 444 15.71 -2.00 16.68
N TYR A 445 15.51 -3.24 16.25
CA TYR A 445 14.54 -4.14 16.87
C TYR A 445 14.88 -4.41 18.35
N ILE A 446 16.14 -4.71 18.68
CA ILE A 446 16.57 -4.95 20.07
C ILE A 446 16.27 -3.72 20.95
N ILE A 447 16.52 -2.51 20.44
CA ILE A 447 16.29 -1.26 21.20
C ILE A 447 14.80 -0.94 21.35
N SER A 448 13.99 -1.20 20.32
CA SER A 448 12.59 -0.77 20.27
C SER A 448 11.58 -1.81 20.73
N GLU A 449 11.96 -3.09 20.69
CA GLU A 449 11.10 -4.27 20.82
C GLU A 449 9.90 -4.29 19.84
N ASN A 450 9.89 -3.40 18.85
CA ASN A 450 8.84 -3.32 17.85
C ASN A 450 9.24 -4.13 16.63
N ASN A 451 8.57 -5.27 16.42
CA ASN A 451 8.81 -6.17 15.29
C ASN A 451 8.92 -5.46 13.92
N ARG A 452 8.11 -4.41 13.67
CA ARG A 452 8.11 -3.71 12.38
C ARG A 452 9.38 -2.91 12.14
N ASP A 453 10.12 -2.55 13.19
CA ASP A 453 11.34 -1.76 13.06
C ASP A 453 12.47 -2.54 12.35
N LEU A 454 12.37 -3.88 12.28
CA LEU A 454 13.24 -4.72 11.43
C LEU A 454 13.27 -4.24 9.97
N ASN A 455 12.19 -3.66 9.45
CA ASN A 455 12.08 -3.17 8.08
C ASN A 455 11.96 -1.63 8.01
N ARG A 456 12.39 -0.88 9.03
CA ARG A 456 12.30 0.60 9.07
C ARG A 456 13.67 1.27 9.19
N TYR A 457 14.70 0.62 8.64
CA TYR A 457 16.07 1.14 8.61
C TYR A 457 16.11 2.56 8.03
N LYS A 458 16.91 3.44 8.66
CA LYS A 458 17.15 4.81 8.23
C LYS A 458 18.57 4.94 7.72
N TRP A 459 18.72 5.32 6.45
CA TRP A 459 20.02 5.46 5.83
C TRP A 459 20.66 6.80 6.16
N ASN A 460 21.93 6.79 6.54
CA ASN A 460 22.74 8.00 6.41
C ASN A 460 22.95 8.30 4.91
N SER A 461 22.58 9.50 4.48
CA SER A 461 22.58 9.94 3.08
C SER A 461 23.95 9.79 2.41
N ASN A 462 25.01 10.27 3.07
CA ASN A 462 26.38 10.20 2.56
C ASN A 462 26.86 8.75 2.45
N ASN A 463 26.61 7.94 3.48
CA ASN A 463 26.98 6.52 3.46
C ASN A 463 26.32 5.77 2.30
N LEU A 464 25.01 5.97 2.11
CA LEU A 464 24.28 5.34 1.01
C LEU A 464 24.82 5.79 -0.34
N ILE A 465 25.07 7.09 -0.54
CA ILE A 465 25.65 7.61 -1.78
C ILE A 465 27.01 6.98 -2.06
N THR A 466 27.88 6.86 -1.05
CA THR A 466 29.19 6.21 -1.19
C THR A 466 29.04 4.75 -1.60
N LYS A 467 28.14 4.00 -0.96
CA LYS A 467 27.87 2.61 -1.36
C LYS A 467 27.36 2.52 -2.80
N LEU A 468 26.45 3.40 -3.22
CA LEU A 468 25.93 3.43 -4.59
C LEU A 468 26.97 3.82 -5.64
N LYS A 469 28.06 4.52 -5.28
CA LYS A 469 29.18 4.81 -6.20
C LYS A 469 30.06 3.58 -6.44
N ASN A 470 30.17 2.68 -5.47
CA ASN A 470 30.94 1.45 -5.62
C ASN A 470 30.11 0.39 -6.35
N ASN A 471 30.46 0.10 -7.61
CA ASN A 471 29.76 -0.87 -8.47
C ASN A 471 29.80 -2.33 -7.95
N LYS A 472 30.74 -2.66 -7.07
CA LYS A 472 30.84 -3.98 -6.41
C LYS A 472 30.03 -4.05 -5.12
N SER A 473 29.49 -2.94 -4.62
CA SER A 473 28.73 -2.97 -3.36
C SER A 473 27.39 -3.66 -3.55
N LYS A 474 26.94 -4.36 -2.50
CA LYS A 474 25.59 -4.95 -2.43
C LYS A 474 24.51 -3.92 -2.76
N GLN A 475 24.57 -2.74 -2.16
CA GLN A 475 23.56 -1.69 -2.37
C GLN A 475 23.49 -1.25 -3.83
N HIS A 476 24.65 -1.11 -4.51
CA HIS A 476 24.68 -0.76 -5.93
C HIS A 476 24.06 -1.85 -6.80
N LEU A 477 24.43 -3.13 -6.58
CA LEU A 477 23.93 -4.25 -7.37
C LEU A 477 22.40 -4.36 -7.28
N PHE A 478 21.84 -4.33 -6.07
CA PHE A 478 20.40 -4.36 -5.87
C PHE A 478 19.71 -3.13 -6.49
N TYR A 479 20.24 -1.93 -6.25
CA TYR A 479 19.69 -0.70 -6.80
C TYR A 479 19.67 -0.73 -8.33
N LYS A 480 20.77 -1.14 -8.97
CA LYS A 480 20.87 -1.19 -10.42
C LYS A 480 19.93 -2.23 -11.01
N SER A 481 19.83 -3.43 -10.42
CA SER A 481 18.90 -4.46 -10.91
C SER A 481 17.44 -4.03 -10.83
N ILE A 482 17.01 -3.45 -9.71
CA ILE A 482 15.61 -3.02 -9.56
C ILE A 482 15.29 -1.80 -10.45
N THR A 483 16.20 -0.82 -10.52
CA THR A 483 15.98 0.35 -11.37
C THR A 483 16.03 0.01 -12.86
N ASN A 484 16.82 -0.97 -13.28
CA ASN A 484 16.82 -1.48 -14.66
C ASN A 484 15.46 -2.07 -15.05
N LEU A 485 14.83 -2.86 -14.17
CA LEU A 485 13.48 -3.39 -14.42
C LEU A 485 12.45 -2.27 -14.62
N LEU A 486 12.53 -1.21 -13.81
CA LEU A 486 11.67 -0.04 -13.97
C LEU A 486 11.98 0.73 -15.25
N GLU A 487 13.26 0.91 -15.59
CA GLU A 487 13.67 1.59 -16.82
C GLU A 487 13.12 0.88 -18.05
N ILE A 488 13.31 -0.44 -18.14
CA ILE A 488 12.70 -1.25 -19.19
C ILE A 488 11.19 -1.05 -19.17
N ARG A 489 10.53 -1.24 -18.01
CA ARG A 489 9.07 -1.15 -17.89
C ARG A 489 8.51 0.14 -18.51
N ARG A 490 9.12 1.28 -18.19
CA ARG A 490 8.66 2.61 -18.56
C ARG A 490 8.66 2.86 -20.08
N ASN A 491 9.38 2.07 -20.84
CA ASN A 491 9.45 2.16 -22.30
C ASN A 491 8.47 1.21 -23.00
N GLN A 492 7.85 0.26 -22.27
CA GLN A 492 6.99 -0.74 -22.89
C GLN A 492 5.50 -0.46 -22.63
N LYS A 493 4.76 -0.12 -23.69
CA LYS A 493 3.30 0.12 -23.65
C LYS A 493 2.50 -1.08 -23.12
N ALA A 494 2.99 -2.30 -23.31
CA ALA A 494 2.37 -3.51 -22.77
C ALA A 494 2.37 -3.54 -21.23
N PHE A 495 3.21 -2.75 -20.56
CA PHE A 495 3.21 -2.63 -19.10
C PHE A 495 2.34 -1.48 -18.56
N HIS A 496 1.54 -0.82 -19.40
CA HIS A 496 0.52 0.12 -18.93
C HIS A 496 -0.33 -0.53 -17.81
N PRO A 497 -0.68 0.14 -16.69
CA PRO A 497 -1.40 -0.49 -15.57
C PRO A 497 -2.68 -1.23 -15.98
N ASN A 498 -3.45 -0.66 -16.91
CA ASN A 498 -4.67 -1.27 -17.48
C ASN A 498 -4.44 -2.09 -18.77
N ALA A 499 -3.20 -2.34 -19.19
CA ALA A 499 -2.93 -3.30 -20.26
C ALA A 499 -3.38 -4.71 -19.84
N SER A 500 -3.85 -5.50 -20.80
CA SER A 500 -4.46 -6.78 -20.51
C SER A 500 -3.42 -7.78 -20.02
N ARG A 501 -3.87 -8.72 -19.18
CA ARG A 501 -3.06 -9.81 -18.64
C ARG A 501 -3.75 -11.13 -18.95
N SER A 502 -2.98 -12.10 -19.43
CA SER A 502 -3.46 -13.47 -19.55
C SER A 502 -2.43 -14.45 -18.99
N HIS A 503 -2.87 -15.37 -18.15
CA HIS A 503 -2.01 -16.40 -17.58
C HIS A 503 -1.66 -17.47 -18.64
N ILE A 504 -0.45 -18.02 -18.56
CA ILE A 504 0.01 -19.16 -19.35
C ILE A 504 0.57 -20.18 -18.38
N ASP A 505 0.04 -21.41 -18.43
CA ASP A 505 0.48 -22.48 -17.55
C ASP A 505 1.69 -23.19 -18.15
N LEU A 506 2.82 -23.17 -17.44
CA LEU A 506 4.05 -23.89 -17.77
C LEU A 506 4.43 -24.86 -16.64
N GLY A 507 3.45 -25.27 -15.82
CA GLY A 507 3.64 -26.11 -14.66
C GLY A 507 4.08 -25.34 -13.41
N PRO A 508 4.28 -26.05 -12.28
CA PRO A 508 4.49 -25.43 -10.98
C PRO A 508 5.86 -24.76 -10.82
N LYS A 509 6.86 -25.11 -11.63
CA LYS A 509 8.23 -24.60 -11.49
C LYS A 509 8.47 -23.25 -12.16
N VAL A 510 7.56 -22.83 -13.04
CA VAL A 510 7.70 -21.62 -13.85
C VAL A 510 6.42 -20.78 -13.75
N PHE A 511 6.56 -19.52 -13.37
CA PHE A 511 5.45 -18.57 -13.41
C PHE A 511 5.45 -17.83 -14.74
N CYS A 512 4.33 -17.85 -15.45
CA CYS A 512 4.22 -17.23 -16.76
C CYS A 512 2.91 -16.46 -16.95
N PHE A 513 3.03 -15.26 -17.52
CA PHE A 513 1.88 -14.47 -17.95
C PHE A 513 2.26 -13.57 -19.13
N LYS A 514 1.25 -13.23 -19.92
CA LYS A 514 1.36 -12.32 -21.06
C LYS A 514 0.74 -10.98 -20.73
N ARG A 515 1.40 -9.91 -21.16
CA ARG A 515 0.93 -8.52 -21.12
C ARG A 515 0.69 -8.05 -22.54
N THR A 516 -0.46 -7.43 -22.80
CA THR A 516 -0.78 -6.87 -24.13
C THR A 516 -1.20 -5.43 -23.99
N SER A 517 -0.49 -4.55 -24.71
CA SER A 517 -0.74 -3.11 -24.76
C SER A 517 -2.20 -2.77 -25.12
N LEU A 518 -2.64 -1.57 -24.75
CA LEU A 518 -4.02 -1.11 -24.97
C LEU A 518 -4.38 -1.04 -26.46
N ASP A 519 -3.43 -0.67 -27.31
CA ASP A 519 -3.56 -0.65 -28.77
C ASP A 519 -3.29 -2.02 -29.43
N LYS A 520 -2.98 -3.04 -28.62
CA LYS A 520 -2.67 -4.41 -29.00
C LYS A 520 -1.42 -4.59 -29.87
N LYS A 521 -0.62 -3.55 -30.10
CA LYS A 521 0.57 -3.62 -30.96
C LYS A 521 1.72 -4.37 -30.28
N GLN A 522 1.98 -4.02 -29.02
CA GLN A 522 3.00 -4.67 -28.22
C GLN A 522 2.42 -5.78 -27.35
N THR A 523 3.08 -6.92 -27.35
CA THR A 523 2.88 -8.05 -26.45
C THR A 523 4.19 -8.41 -25.77
N ILE A 524 4.13 -8.71 -24.47
CA ILE A 524 5.27 -9.19 -23.69
C ILE A 524 4.89 -10.47 -22.96
N LEU A 525 5.67 -11.53 -23.17
CA LEU A 525 5.61 -12.76 -22.42
C LEU A 525 6.61 -12.70 -21.26
N CYS A 526 6.10 -12.68 -20.03
CA CYS A 526 6.89 -12.65 -18.81
C CYS A 526 7.02 -14.08 -18.27
N VAL A 527 8.24 -14.60 -18.27
CA VAL A 527 8.54 -15.98 -17.87
C VAL A 527 9.57 -15.97 -16.74
N SER A 528 9.24 -16.56 -15.59
CA SER A 528 10.14 -16.61 -14.44
C SER A 528 10.30 -18.05 -13.95
N ASN A 529 11.53 -18.57 -13.98
CA ASN A 529 11.88 -19.77 -13.23
C ASN A 529 11.79 -19.46 -11.73
N LEU A 530 11.11 -20.30 -10.94
CA LEU A 530 10.98 -20.12 -9.50
C LEU A 530 11.86 -21.08 -8.70
N THR A 531 12.77 -21.79 -9.35
CA THR A 531 13.53 -22.90 -8.76
C THR A 531 15.04 -22.62 -8.75
N SER A 532 15.75 -23.30 -7.85
CA SER A 532 17.22 -23.31 -7.76
C SER A 532 17.88 -24.17 -8.84
N LYS A 533 17.09 -24.79 -9.72
CA LYS A 533 17.53 -25.62 -10.84
C LYS A 533 17.18 -24.95 -12.17
N SER A 534 17.93 -25.27 -13.22
CA SER A 534 17.53 -24.84 -14.56
C SER A 534 16.23 -25.54 -14.96
N GLN A 535 15.34 -24.83 -15.65
CA GLN A 535 14.13 -25.39 -16.24
C GLN A 535 14.22 -25.35 -17.76
N TYR A 536 13.61 -26.33 -18.41
CA TYR A 536 13.45 -26.37 -19.87
C TYR A 536 11.96 -26.22 -20.16
N ILE A 537 11.62 -25.19 -20.93
CA ILE A 537 10.22 -24.92 -21.28
C ILE A 537 10.00 -25.00 -22.78
N ASN A 538 8.84 -25.55 -23.14
CA ASN A 538 8.34 -25.53 -24.50
C ASN A 538 7.46 -24.30 -24.68
N LEU A 539 7.84 -23.41 -25.60
CA LEU A 539 7.05 -22.25 -25.97
C LEU A 539 6.62 -22.38 -27.44
N ASN A 540 5.51 -21.76 -27.79
CA ASN A 540 5.14 -21.63 -29.20
C ASN A 540 6.30 -20.99 -29.99
N LYS A 541 6.64 -21.57 -31.14
CA LYS A 541 7.78 -21.15 -31.98
C LYS A 541 7.85 -19.64 -32.19
N LYS A 542 6.72 -18.95 -32.31
CA LYS A 542 6.69 -17.48 -32.49
C LYS A 542 7.41 -16.71 -31.38
N TYR A 543 7.38 -17.19 -30.14
CA TYR A 543 8.02 -16.53 -29.01
C TYR A 543 9.54 -16.71 -28.99
N LEU A 544 10.07 -17.72 -29.70
CA LEU A 544 11.51 -17.91 -29.86
C LEU A 544 12.13 -16.77 -30.68
N TYR A 545 11.32 -16.12 -31.53
CA TYR A 545 11.74 -14.98 -32.34
C TYR A 545 11.70 -13.63 -31.62
N TRP A 546 11.17 -13.61 -30.40
CA TRP A 546 11.02 -12.39 -29.62
C TRP A 546 12.30 -12.07 -28.86
N LYS A 547 12.58 -10.77 -28.67
CA LYS A 547 13.78 -10.36 -27.93
C LYS A 547 13.50 -10.36 -26.43
N ASN A 548 14.49 -10.79 -25.65
CA ASN A 548 14.45 -10.66 -24.20
C ASN A 548 14.82 -9.23 -23.78
N LEU A 549 13.86 -8.46 -23.30
CA LEU A 549 14.06 -7.08 -22.87
C LEU A 549 14.96 -6.93 -21.64
N ILE A 550 15.13 -7.99 -20.84
CA ILE A 550 16.02 -7.97 -19.66
C ILE A 550 17.50 -8.15 -20.07
N ASP A 551 17.75 -8.96 -21.10
CA ASP A 551 19.08 -9.24 -21.65
C ASP A 551 18.96 -9.39 -23.17
N LEU A 552 19.21 -8.27 -23.89
CA LEU A 552 19.06 -8.19 -25.34
C LEU A 552 20.04 -9.10 -26.10
N ASN A 553 21.12 -9.52 -25.45
CA ASN A 553 22.14 -10.37 -26.05
C ASN A 553 21.81 -11.86 -25.92
N GLN A 554 20.81 -12.22 -25.11
CA GLN A 554 20.42 -13.60 -24.91
C GLN A 554 19.70 -14.15 -26.15
N LYS A 555 20.39 -15.00 -26.92
CA LYS A 555 19.80 -15.79 -28.00
C LYS A 555 18.96 -16.94 -27.41
N LEU A 556 17.73 -17.08 -27.88
CA LEU A 556 16.78 -18.12 -27.45
C LEU A 556 16.61 -19.25 -28.47
N TYR A 557 17.27 -19.13 -29.63
CA TYR A 557 17.17 -20.06 -30.74
C TYR A 557 18.08 -21.27 -30.50
N ASN A 558 17.52 -22.35 -29.97
CA ASN A 558 18.00 -23.71 -30.20
C ASN A 558 16.90 -24.72 -29.81
N ASN A 559 16.49 -25.57 -30.75
CA ASN A 559 15.73 -26.82 -30.53
C ASN A 559 14.41 -26.73 -29.72
N ASN A 560 13.47 -25.84 -30.10
CA ASN A 560 12.10 -25.69 -29.56
C ASN A 560 11.95 -25.53 -28.03
N THR A 561 13.05 -25.61 -27.28
CA THR A 561 13.13 -25.67 -25.82
C THR A 561 14.00 -24.52 -25.35
N ILE A 562 13.48 -23.70 -24.43
CA ILE A 562 14.27 -22.63 -23.82
C ILE A 562 14.78 -23.11 -22.47
N LYS A 563 16.10 -23.12 -22.30
CA LYS A 563 16.74 -23.28 -20.99
C LYS A 563 16.68 -21.97 -20.21
N ILE A 564 16.04 -21.99 -19.05
CA ILE A 564 15.98 -20.87 -18.12
C ILE A 564 16.81 -21.22 -16.89
N LYS A 565 17.84 -20.41 -16.59
CA LYS A 565 18.74 -20.57 -15.45
C LYS A 565 17.98 -20.48 -14.11
N PRO A 566 18.56 -20.97 -12.99
CA PRO A 566 17.96 -20.82 -11.66
C PRO A 566 17.46 -19.40 -11.40
N TYR A 567 16.19 -19.28 -11.03
CA TYR A 567 15.50 -18.02 -10.77
C TYR A 567 15.51 -16.95 -11.89
N GLN A 568 15.98 -17.25 -13.11
CA GLN A 568 16.04 -16.29 -14.20
C GLN A 568 14.62 -15.86 -14.64
N THR A 569 14.48 -14.58 -14.95
CA THR A 569 13.28 -14.02 -15.59
C THR A 569 13.60 -13.54 -17.00
N LEU A 570 12.69 -13.81 -17.92
CA LEU A 570 12.70 -13.34 -19.30
C LEU A 570 11.47 -12.47 -19.55
N TRP A 571 11.65 -11.33 -20.22
CA TRP A 571 10.57 -10.52 -20.77
C TRP A 571 10.66 -10.54 -22.28
N LEU A 572 10.01 -11.50 -22.91
CA LEU A 572 10.08 -11.67 -24.36
C LEU A 572 9.08 -10.73 -25.01
N SER A 573 9.51 -9.85 -25.91
CA SER A 573 8.61 -8.94 -26.63
C SER A 573 8.70 -9.09 -28.14
N ASN A 574 7.55 -8.91 -28.80
CA ASN A 574 7.47 -8.80 -30.24
C ASN A 574 7.99 -7.45 -30.78
N MET A 575 8.27 -6.47 -29.91
CA MET A 575 8.77 -5.15 -30.26
C MET A 575 9.95 -4.77 -29.36
N CYS A 576 10.82 -3.86 -29.83
CA CYS A 576 11.99 -3.39 -29.08
C CYS A 576 12.05 -1.87 -29.20
N ASP A 577 11.09 -1.20 -28.57
CA ASP A 577 11.06 0.26 -28.46
C ASP A 577 11.60 0.70 -27.09
#